data_AF-W1XS52-F1
#
_entry.id   AF-W1XS52-F1
#
_cell.length_a   1.000
_cell.length_b   1.000
_cell.length_c   1.000
_cell.angle_alpha   90.00
_cell.angle_beta   90.00
_cell.angle_gamma   90.00
#
_symmetry.space_group_name_H-M   'P 1'
#
loop_
_entity.id
_entity.type
_entity.pdbx_description
1 polymer ?
#
loop_
_entity_poly.entity_id
_entity_poly.type
_entity_poly.pdbx_seq_one_letter_code
_entity_poly.pdbx_strand_id
1 'polypeptide(L)' 'LNGELIEFNNTKDIFTVPHDKRTEDYITGRFG' A
#
# COMPACT_ATOMS: atom_id res chain seq x y z
N LEU A 1 18.34 6.96 -7.56
CA LEU A 1 16.93 6.73 -7.18
C LEU A 1 16.86 6.71 -5.67
N ASN A 2 16.09 7.61 -5.05
CA ASN A 2 15.80 7.53 -3.63
C ASN A 2 14.37 7.00 -3.51
N GLY A 3 14.20 5.80 -2.97
CA GLY A 3 12.89 5.27 -2.65
C GLY A 3 12.32 5.95 -1.40
N GLU A 4 11.01 6.12 -1.35
CA GLU A 4 10.30 6.58 -0.17
C GLU A 4 9.46 5.45 0.45
N LEU A 5 9.40 5.42 1.78
CA LEU A 5 8.50 4.52 2.49
C LEU A 5 7.08 5.08 2.37
N ILE A 6 6.21 4.32 1.72
CA ILE A 6 4.82 4.71 1.48
C ILE A 6 3.93 4.41 2.68
N GLU A 7 4.02 3.18 3.21
CA GLU A 7 3.19 2.74 4.32
C GLU A 7 3.91 1.66 5.15
N PHE A 8 3.74 1.70 6.47
CA PHE A 8 4.22 0.68 7.40
C PHE A 8 3.18 0.46 8.50
N ASN A 9 2.69 -0.77 8.62
CA ASN A 9 1.74 -1.20 9.63
C ASN A 9 1.73 -2.75 9.75
N ASN A 10 0.87 -3.32 10.61
CA ASN A 10 0.69 -4.77 10.68
C ASN A 10 0.25 -5.34 9.32
N THR A 11 0.73 -6.54 9.00
CA THR A 11 0.36 -7.26 7.77
C THR A 11 -1.15 -7.33 7.58
N LYS A 12 -1.89 -7.68 8.64
CA LYS A 12 -3.35 -7.78 8.56
C LYS A 12 -3.98 -6.44 8.15
N ASP A 13 -3.49 -5.34 8.71
CA ASP A 13 -4.05 -4.01 8.45
C ASP A 13 -3.70 -3.57 7.02
N ILE A 14 -2.45 -3.74 6.59
CA ILE A 14 -2.00 -3.42 5.22
C ILE A 14 -2.85 -4.14 4.16
N PHE A 15 -3.16 -5.42 4.36
CA PHE A 15 -3.87 -6.23 3.36
C PHE A 15 -5.40 -6.23 3.50
N THR A 16 -5.97 -5.65 4.55
CA THR A 16 -7.44 -5.59 4.74
C THR A 16 -8.00 -4.18 4.71
N VAL A 17 -7.26 -3.20 5.25
CA VAL A 17 -7.64 -1.79 5.31
C VAL A 17 -6.37 -0.93 5.16
N PRO A 18 -5.76 -0.88 3.95
CA PRO A 18 -4.62 0.01 3.70
C PRO A 18 -5.02 1.48 3.89
N HIS A 19 -4.12 2.28 4.45
CA HIS A 19 -4.38 3.71 4.69
C HIS A 19 -3.88 4.61 3.57
N ASP A 20 -2.89 4.17 2.78
CA ASP A 20 -2.42 4.89 1.61
C ASP A 20 -3.04 4.30 0.33
N LYS A 21 -3.61 5.18 -0.50
CA LYS A 21 -4.22 4.80 -1.78
C LYS A 21 -3.25 4.08 -2.72
N ARG A 22 -1.96 4.41 -2.67
CA ARG A 22 -0.92 3.74 -3.47
C ARG A 22 -0.75 2.28 -3.02
N THR A 23 -0.88 2.00 -1.73
CA THR A 23 -0.90 0.64 -1.19
C THR A 23 -2.16 -0.10 -1.63
N GLU A 24 -3.33 0.54 -1.58
CA GLU A 24 -4.60 -0.04 -2.05
C GLU A 24 -4.56 -0.36 -3.54
N ASP A 25 -4.14 0.59 -4.37
CA ASP A 25 -4.00 0.42 -5.82
C ASP A 25 -2.97 -0.69 -6.12
N TYR A 26 -1.93 -0.82 -5.29
CA TYR A 26 -0.92 -1.88 -5.41
C TYR A 26 -1.47 -3.28 -5.10
N ILE A 27 -2.20 -3.41 -3.99
CA ILE A 27 -2.79 -4.68 -3.56
C ILE A 27 -3.92 -5.11 -4.50
N THR A 28 -4.73 -4.17 -4.96
CA THR A 28 -5.88 -4.44 -5.85
C THR A 28 -5.48 -4.62 -7.31
N GLY A 29 -4.22 -4.32 -7.67
CA GLY A 29 -3.74 -4.41 -9.04
C GLY A 29 -4.35 -3.34 -9.97
N ARG A 30 -4.87 -2.24 -9.42
CA ARG A 30 -5.38 -1.10 -10.19
C ARG A 30 -4.24 -0.18 -10.60
N PHE A 31 -3.29 -0.73 -11.33
CA PHE A 31 -2.37 0.05 -12.14
C PHE A 31 -3.02 0.13 -13.51
N GLY A 32 -3.15 1.33 -14.07
CA GLY A 32 -3.93 1.59 -15.29
C GLY A 32 -3.68 0.61 -16.43
#